data_AF-A0A1B6Z637-F1
#
_entry.id   AF-A0A1B6Z637-F1
#
_cell.length_a   1.000
_cell.length_b   1.000
_cell.length_c   1.000
_cell.angle_alpha   90.00
_cell.angle_beta   90.00
_cell.angle_gamma   90.00
#
_symmetry.space_group_name_H-M   'P 1'
#
loop_
_entity.id
_entity.type
_entity.pdbx_description
1 polymer ?
#
loop_
_entity_poly.entity_id
_entity_poly.type
_entity_poly.pdbx_seq_one_letter_code
_entity_poly.pdbx_strand_id
1 'polypeptide(L)'
;MTLEAIYFIGQTIAAVALVISLIFVGIQLRQSIQQAKRVEAATRVAAMREAHGNLANWYMHTSQHQHLTSLIGKALNEFDSLSDDEVAQYITSGMALLSYAQNAFYEWRAGDLPDEQWKSWQAALQFLATPGGQKLWAMRRHGFADLFADYVEANVLNGVLPEGVFSWDRRNGGADKEDKEPNT
;
A
#
# COMPACT_ATOMS: atom_id res chain seq x y z
N MET A 1 -51.07 10.95 -55.35
CA MET A 1 -49.65 11.00 -54.96
C MET A 1 -48.86 10.15 -55.93
N THR A 2 -47.71 10.62 -56.42
CA THR A 2 -46.82 9.81 -57.27
C THR A 2 -45.97 8.89 -56.41
N LEU A 3 -45.51 7.76 -56.97
CA LEU A 3 -44.66 6.79 -56.27
C LEU A 3 -43.36 7.45 -55.75
N GLU A 4 -42.84 8.42 -56.49
CA GLU A 4 -41.68 9.24 -56.15
C GLU A 4 -41.91 10.08 -54.87
N ALA A 5 -43.10 10.68 -54.71
CA ALA A 5 -43.40 11.47 -53.53
C ALA A 5 -43.40 10.61 -52.24
N ILE A 6 -43.91 9.39 -52.33
CA ILE A 6 -43.90 8.42 -51.21
C ILE A 6 -42.46 7.99 -50.89
N TYR A 7 -41.65 7.75 -51.92
CA TYR A 7 -40.24 7.41 -51.77
C TYR A 7 -39.44 8.52 -51.05
N PHE A 8 -39.60 9.78 -51.46
CA PHE A 8 -38.90 10.90 -50.82
C PHE A 8 -39.31 11.10 -49.36
N ILE A 9 -40.59 10.87 -49.01
CA ILE A 9 -41.06 10.91 -47.62
C ILE A 9 -40.39 9.80 -46.79
N GLY A 10 -40.36 8.56 -47.31
CA GLY A 10 -39.72 7.42 -46.64
C GLY A 10 -38.22 7.64 -46.40
N GLN A 11 -37.50 8.16 -47.40
CA GLN A 11 -36.10 8.51 -47.26
C GLN A 11 -35.85 9.60 -46.21
N THR A 12 -36.72 10.63 -46.17
CA THR A 12 -36.60 11.70 -45.19
C THR A 12 -36.77 11.16 -43.76
N ILE A 13 -37.78 10.31 -43.54
CA ILE A 13 -38.01 9.69 -42.23
C ILE A 13 -36.82 8.79 -41.85
N ALA A 14 -36.30 7.98 -42.77
CA ALA A 14 -35.15 7.13 -42.53
C ALA A 14 -33.88 7.95 -42.18
N ALA A 15 -33.64 9.04 -42.89
CA ALA A 15 -32.52 9.94 -42.61
C ALA A 15 -32.65 10.60 -41.22
N VAL A 16 -33.85 11.07 -40.86
CA VAL A 16 -34.13 11.64 -39.54
C VAL A 16 -33.93 10.58 -38.45
N ALA A 17 -34.45 9.37 -38.64
CA ALA A 17 -34.27 8.27 -37.70
C ALA A 17 -32.78 7.94 -37.49
N LEU A 18 -32.00 7.90 -38.56
CA LEU A 18 -30.56 7.64 -38.49
C LEU A 18 -29.80 8.75 -37.74
N VAL A 19 -30.14 10.02 -37.98
CA VAL A 19 -29.55 11.15 -37.23
C VAL A 19 -29.89 11.05 -35.74
N ILE A 20 -31.15 10.74 -35.39
CA ILE A 20 -31.56 10.54 -33.99
C ILE A 20 -30.80 9.37 -33.35
N SER A 21 -30.65 8.24 -34.06
CA SER A 21 -29.88 7.10 -33.58
C SER A 21 -28.42 7.46 -33.32
N LEU A 22 -27.78 8.23 -34.22
CA LEU A 22 -26.39 8.68 -34.03
C LEU A 22 -26.25 9.62 -32.83
N ILE A 23 -27.20 10.53 -32.61
CA ILE A 23 -27.23 11.40 -31.43
C ILE A 23 -27.34 10.56 -30.16
N PHE A 24 -28.24 9.57 -30.14
CA PHE A 24 -28.42 8.67 -29.00
C PHE A 24 -27.14 7.90 -28.68
N VAL A 25 -26.49 7.30 -29.70
CA VAL A 25 -25.21 6.58 -29.53
C VAL A 25 -24.12 7.53 -29.02
N GLY A 26 -24.05 8.76 -29.54
CA GLY A 26 -23.10 9.77 -29.08
C GLY A 26 -23.29 10.12 -27.59
N ILE A 27 -24.52 10.22 -27.12
CA ILE A 27 -24.85 10.43 -25.70
C ILE A 27 -24.46 9.19 -24.88
N GLN A 28 -24.84 8.00 -25.35
CA GLN A 28 -24.56 6.73 -24.67
C GLN A 28 -23.05 6.50 -24.50
N LEU A 29 -22.26 6.78 -25.53
CA LEU A 29 -20.80 6.67 -25.48
C LEU A 29 -20.19 7.65 -24.48
N ARG A 30 -20.65 8.90 -24.46
CA ARG A 30 -20.18 9.90 -23.47
C ARG A 30 -20.49 9.47 -22.04
N GLN A 31 -21.70 8.96 -21.80
CA GLN A 31 -22.10 8.44 -20.49
C GLN A 31 -21.24 7.24 -20.08
N SER A 32 -21.00 6.30 -20.99
CA SER A 32 -20.15 5.13 -20.74
C SER A 32 -18.71 5.53 -20.37
N ILE A 33 -18.11 6.47 -21.11
CA ILE A 33 -16.76 7.00 -20.80
C ILE A 33 -16.74 7.68 -19.42
N GLN A 34 -17.76 8.47 -19.09
CA GLN A 34 -17.85 9.12 -17.78
C GLN A 34 -18.02 8.11 -16.64
N GLN A 35 -18.82 7.05 -16.84
CA GLN A 35 -18.98 5.97 -15.87
C GLN A 35 -17.67 5.23 -15.65
N ALA A 36 -16.95 4.88 -16.72
CA ALA A 36 -15.64 4.22 -16.64
C ALA A 36 -14.66 5.05 -15.80
N LYS A 37 -14.55 6.36 -16.06
CA LYS A 37 -13.71 7.27 -15.27
C LYS A 37 -14.09 7.35 -13.79
N ARG A 38 -15.39 7.29 -13.48
CA ARG A 38 -15.87 7.30 -12.08
C ARG A 38 -15.55 6.00 -11.37
N VAL A 39 -15.69 4.86 -12.05
CA VAL A 39 -15.31 3.55 -11.52
C VAL A 39 -13.82 3.51 -11.24
N GLU A 40 -12.98 3.93 -12.19
CA GLU A 40 -11.53 4.01 -12.02
C GLU A 40 -11.15 4.89 -10.82
N ALA A 41 -11.72 6.10 -10.71
CA ALA A 41 -11.48 6.98 -9.57
C ALA A 41 -11.94 6.36 -8.23
N ALA A 42 -13.06 5.64 -8.22
CA ALA A 42 -13.56 4.95 -7.03
C ALA A 42 -12.65 3.79 -6.62
N THR A 43 -12.17 2.98 -7.57
CA THR A 43 -11.20 1.91 -7.34
C THR A 43 -9.92 2.47 -6.72
N ARG A 44 -9.40 3.58 -7.28
CA ARG A 44 -8.21 4.25 -6.76
C ARG A 44 -8.38 4.70 -5.30
N VAL A 45 -9.52 5.32 -4.98
CA VAL A 45 -9.83 5.75 -3.60
C VAL A 45 -9.99 4.56 -2.66
N ALA A 46 -10.59 3.46 -3.12
CA ALA A 46 -10.74 2.23 -2.34
C ALA A 46 -9.38 1.62 -2.00
N ALA A 47 -8.49 1.46 -2.99
CA ALA A 47 -7.12 0.97 -2.82
C ALA A 47 -6.35 1.82 -1.78
N MET A 48 -6.38 3.15 -1.91
CA MET A 48 -5.75 4.04 -0.92
C MET A 48 -6.26 3.83 0.50
N ARG A 49 -7.59 3.70 0.67
CA ARG A 49 -8.21 3.51 1.99
C ARG A 49 -7.87 2.15 2.58
N GLU A 50 -7.89 1.10 1.77
CA GLU A 50 -7.52 -0.24 2.19
C GLU A 50 -6.06 -0.32 2.58
N ALA A 51 -5.15 0.16 1.73
CA ALA A 51 -3.72 0.20 2.01
C ALA A 51 -3.43 0.98 3.30
N HIS A 52 -3.99 2.18 3.46
CA HIS A 52 -3.82 2.96 4.69
C HIS A 52 -4.41 2.25 5.92
N GLY A 53 -5.61 1.67 5.78
CA GLY A 53 -6.29 0.94 6.84
C GLY A 53 -5.51 -0.29 7.31
N ASN A 54 -4.94 -1.07 6.39
CA ASN A 54 -4.12 -2.23 6.70
C ASN A 54 -2.87 -1.86 7.51
N LEU A 55 -2.16 -0.80 7.11
CA LEU A 55 -1.00 -0.31 7.84
C LEU A 55 -1.38 0.23 9.23
N ALA A 56 -2.45 1.03 9.32
CA ALA A 56 -2.95 1.55 10.58
C ALA A 56 -3.40 0.44 11.54
N ASN A 57 -4.08 -0.60 11.02
CA ASN A 57 -4.49 -1.76 11.81
C ASN A 57 -3.28 -2.51 12.38
N TRP A 58 -2.20 -2.67 11.61
CA TRP A 58 -0.98 -3.30 12.11
C TRP A 58 -0.34 -2.48 13.23
N TYR A 59 -0.28 -1.15 13.10
CA TYR A 59 0.20 -0.27 14.17
C TYR A 59 -0.67 -0.33 15.42
N MET A 60 -2.00 -0.32 15.26
CA MET A 60 -2.93 -0.42 16.37
C MET A 60 -2.78 -1.75 17.11
N HIS A 61 -2.73 -2.86 16.36
CA HIS A 61 -2.56 -4.19 16.92
C HIS A 61 -1.24 -4.31 17.70
N THR A 62 -0.13 -3.79 17.17
CA THR A 62 1.17 -3.85 17.85
C THR A 62 1.21 -2.96 19.09
N SER A 63 0.72 -1.72 18.99
CA SER A 63 0.71 -0.74 20.10
C SER A 63 -0.20 -1.12 21.27
N GLN A 64 -1.30 -1.83 21.02
CA GLN A 64 -2.22 -2.29 22.08
C GLN A 64 -1.63 -3.40 22.95
N HIS A 65 -0.57 -4.06 22.51
CA HIS A 65 0.05 -5.18 23.20
C HIS A 65 1.50 -4.82 23.54
N GLN A 66 1.73 -4.32 24.77
CA GLN A 66 3.07 -3.91 25.24
C GLN A 66 4.13 -5.01 25.05
N HIS A 67 3.76 -6.27 25.28
CA HIS A 67 4.62 -7.43 25.03
C HIS A 67 5.05 -7.51 23.56
N LEU A 68 4.10 -7.40 22.63
CA LEU A 68 4.37 -7.48 21.19
C LEU A 68 5.23 -6.31 20.69
N THR A 69 4.96 -5.08 21.17
CA THR A 69 5.80 -3.92 20.85
C THR A 69 7.24 -4.14 21.32
N SER A 70 7.42 -4.60 22.56
CA SER A 70 8.75 -4.88 23.13
C SER A 70 9.46 -6.01 22.38
N LEU A 71 8.72 -7.07 22.06
CA LEU A 71 9.20 -8.21 21.28
C LEU A 71 9.67 -7.77 19.89
N ILE A 72 8.89 -6.98 19.15
CA ILE A 72 9.30 -6.49 17.82
C ILE A 72 10.59 -5.67 17.94
N GLY A 73 10.69 -4.78 18.93
CA GLY A 73 11.91 -4.00 19.17
C GLY A 73 13.14 -4.87 19.45
N LYS A 74 12.98 -5.91 20.28
CA LYS A 74 14.03 -6.91 20.58
C LYS A 74 14.39 -7.70 19.31
N ALA A 75 13.39 -8.23 18.61
CA ALA A 75 13.55 -9.08 17.44
C ALA A 75 14.31 -8.42 16.29
N LEU A 76 14.13 -7.11 16.08
CA LEU A 76 14.82 -6.36 15.03
C LEU A 76 16.36 -6.36 15.20
N ASN A 77 16.85 -6.41 16.44
CA ASN A 77 18.28 -6.28 16.74
C ASN A 77 18.91 -7.56 17.30
N GLU A 78 18.16 -8.31 18.11
CA GLU A 78 18.64 -9.44 18.89
C GLU A 78 17.82 -10.71 18.59
N PHE A 79 17.53 -10.96 17.31
CA PHE A 79 16.69 -12.09 16.88
C PHE A 79 17.15 -13.45 17.45
N ASP A 80 18.45 -13.69 17.57
CA ASP A 80 19.01 -14.95 18.07
C ASP A 80 18.82 -15.16 19.58
N SER A 81 18.40 -14.14 20.33
CA SER A 81 18.10 -14.24 21.76
C SER A 81 16.61 -14.48 22.04
N LEU A 82 15.80 -14.65 20.98
CA LEU A 82 14.38 -14.94 21.09
C LEU A 82 14.13 -16.41 21.44
N SER A 83 13.11 -16.66 22.25
CA SER A 83 12.56 -18.02 22.42
C SER A 83 11.80 -18.48 21.17
N ASP A 84 11.52 -19.78 21.05
CA ASP A 84 10.74 -20.31 19.92
C ASP A 84 9.36 -19.66 19.79
N ASP A 85 8.68 -19.42 20.92
CA ASP A 85 7.38 -18.73 20.95
C ASP A 85 7.50 -17.26 20.52
N GLU A 86 8.55 -16.57 20.96
CA GLU A 86 8.85 -15.19 20.54
C GLU A 86 9.13 -15.11 19.04
N VAL A 87 9.89 -16.07 18.49
CA VAL A 87 10.15 -16.19 17.05
C VAL A 87 8.84 -16.41 16.29
N ALA A 88 7.98 -17.33 16.73
CA ALA A 88 6.70 -17.60 16.08
C ALA A 88 5.81 -16.35 16.06
N GLN A 89 5.73 -15.62 17.18
CA GLN A 89 4.94 -14.40 17.28
C GLN A 89 5.50 -13.26 16.40
N TYR A 90 6.81 -13.06 16.40
CA TYR A 90 7.46 -12.07 15.53
C TYR A 90 7.26 -12.39 14.05
N ILE A 91 7.44 -13.65 13.65
CA ILE A 91 7.19 -14.09 12.27
C ILE A 91 5.74 -13.85 11.87
N THR A 92 4.78 -14.19 12.72
CA THR A 92 3.35 -14.00 12.40
C THR A 92 3.02 -12.53 12.20
N SER A 93 3.53 -11.65 13.07
CA SER A 93 3.34 -10.20 12.95
C SER A 93 4.04 -9.63 11.71
N GLY A 94 5.26 -10.08 11.42
CA GLY A 94 6.02 -9.68 10.23
C GLY A 94 5.38 -10.15 8.93
N MET A 95 4.86 -11.39 8.88
CA MET A 95 4.13 -11.92 7.74
C MET A 95 2.86 -11.12 7.45
N ALA A 96 2.13 -10.68 8.47
CA ALA A 96 0.98 -9.81 8.28
C ALA A 96 1.37 -8.49 7.61
N LEU A 97 2.42 -7.81 8.11
CA LEU A 97 2.91 -6.57 7.53
C LEU A 97 3.39 -6.75 6.08
N LEU A 98 4.17 -7.80 5.80
CA LEU A 98 4.68 -8.09 4.47
C LEU A 98 3.57 -8.47 3.49
N SER A 99 2.52 -9.16 3.94
CA SER A 99 1.36 -9.48 3.10
C SER A 99 0.61 -8.22 2.71
N TYR A 100 0.41 -7.28 3.64
CA TYR A 100 -0.19 -5.98 3.32
C TYR A 100 0.70 -5.16 2.38
N ALA A 101 2.02 -5.17 2.59
CA ALA A 101 2.96 -4.48 1.72
C ALA A 101 2.97 -5.06 0.30
N GLN A 102 2.85 -6.39 0.14
CA GLN A 102 2.75 -7.02 -1.17
C GLN A 102 1.47 -6.58 -1.89
N ASN A 103 0.33 -6.54 -1.21
CA ASN A 103 -0.92 -6.05 -1.81
C ASN A 103 -0.78 -4.58 -2.26
N ALA A 104 -0.28 -3.72 -1.38
CA ALA A 104 -0.03 -2.31 -1.71
C ALA A 104 0.97 -2.14 -2.87
N PHE A 105 1.97 -3.01 -2.98
CA PHE A 105 2.91 -3.03 -4.10
C PHE A 105 2.19 -3.31 -5.43
N TYR A 106 1.29 -4.28 -5.46
CA TYR A 106 0.53 -4.58 -6.68
C TYR A 106 -0.43 -3.45 -7.06
N GLU A 107 -1.11 -2.83 -6.09
CA GLU A 107 -1.95 -1.65 -6.33
C GLU A 107 -1.13 -0.45 -6.85
N TRP A 108 0.07 -0.24 -6.31
CA TRP A 108 1.00 0.79 -6.80
C TRP A 108 1.45 0.50 -8.23
N ARG A 109 1.85 -0.75 -8.52
CA ARG A 109 2.26 -1.17 -9.86
C ARG A 109 1.14 -1.08 -10.89
N ALA A 110 -0.12 -1.24 -10.47
CA ALA A 110 -1.30 -1.07 -11.31
C ALA A 110 -1.67 0.43 -11.53
N GLY A 111 -1.10 1.35 -10.75
CA GLY A 111 -1.42 2.79 -10.81
C GLY A 111 -2.58 3.21 -9.90
N ASP A 112 -3.16 2.27 -9.16
CA ASP A 112 -4.27 2.52 -8.23
C ASP A 112 -3.78 3.15 -6.92
N LEU A 113 -2.55 2.83 -6.47
CA LEU A 113 -1.93 3.47 -5.32
C LEU A 113 -0.98 4.60 -5.77
N PRO A 114 -1.13 5.85 -5.30
CA PRO A 114 -0.20 6.94 -5.65
C PRO A 114 1.19 6.74 -5.05
N ASP A 115 2.21 7.27 -5.73
CA ASP A 115 3.60 7.21 -5.28
C ASP A 115 3.79 7.72 -3.85
N GLU A 116 3.14 8.83 -3.47
CA GLU A 116 3.24 9.37 -2.10
C GLU A 116 2.73 8.39 -1.04
N GLN A 117 1.69 7.62 -1.35
CA GLN A 117 1.17 6.60 -0.44
C GLN A 117 2.08 5.37 -0.40
N TRP A 118 2.69 5.02 -1.55
CA TRP A 118 3.68 3.97 -1.64
C TRP A 118 4.96 4.29 -0.84
N LYS A 119 5.40 5.55 -0.80
CA LYS A 119 6.54 5.97 0.04
C LYS A 119 6.35 5.62 1.51
N SER A 120 5.14 5.71 2.05
CA SER A 120 4.86 5.27 3.44
C SER A 120 5.09 3.77 3.62
N TRP A 121 4.74 2.95 2.62
CA TRP A 121 5.01 1.52 2.63
C TRP A 121 6.49 1.21 2.47
N GLN A 122 7.21 1.95 1.62
CA GLN A 122 8.67 1.83 1.52
C GLN A 122 9.33 2.11 2.88
N ALA A 123 8.90 3.16 3.59
CA ALA A 123 9.37 3.45 4.93
C ALA A 123 9.04 2.34 5.93
N ALA A 124 7.82 1.77 5.87
CA ALA A 124 7.45 0.63 6.70
C ALA A 124 8.35 -0.59 6.42
N LEU A 125 8.67 -0.89 5.16
CA LEU A 125 9.51 -2.01 4.74
C LEU A 125 10.97 -1.88 5.17
N GLN A 126 11.45 -0.67 5.50
CA GLN A 126 12.84 -0.45 5.93
C GLN A 126 13.25 -1.30 7.15
N PHE A 127 12.30 -1.80 7.94
CA PHE A 127 12.60 -2.73 9.03
C PHE A 127 13.34 -3.99 8.56
N LEU A 128 13.16 -4.39 7.29
CA LEU A 128 13.83 -5.52 6.68
C LEU A 128 15.35 -5.33 6.55
N ALA A 129 15.84 -4.09 6.56
CA ALA A 129 17.27 -3.81 6.55
C ALA A 129 17.95 -4.10 7.92
N THR A 130 17.19 -4.26 9.00
CA THR A 130 17.73 -4.63 10.32
C THR A 130 18.18 -6.11 10.36
N PRO A 131 19.09 -6.50 11.27
CA PRO A 131 19.51 -7.91 11.39
C PRO A 131 18.34 -8.89 11.54
N GLY A 132 17.35 -8.56 12.36
CA GLY A 132 16.15 -9.37 12.55
C GLY A 132 15.24 -9.38 11.33
N GLY A 133 15.10 -8.24 10.66
CA GLY A 133 14.35 -8.12 9.41
C GLY A 133 14.93 -8.97 8.29
N GLN A 134 16.26 -8.99 8.13
CA GLN A 134 16.94 -9.83 7.15
C GLN A 134 16.75 -11.32 7.44
N LYS A 135 16.78 -11.73 8.71
CA LYS A 135 16.48 -13.12 9.10
C LYS A 135 15.03 -13.49 8.80
N LEU A 136 14.08 -12.61 9.12
CA LEU A 136 12.68 -12.80 8.75
C LEU A 136 12.53 -13.00 7.24
N TRP A 137 13.15 -12.11 6.45
CA TRP A 137 13.11 -12.18 4.99
C TRP A 137 13.71 -13.49 4.49
N ALA A 138 14.90 -13.88 4.93
CA ALA A 138 15.54 -15.13 4.53
C ALA A 138 14.66 -16.36 4.81
N MET A 139 13.97 -16.38 5.95
CA MET A 139 13.07 -17.47 6.32
C MET A 139 11.74 -17.50 5.55
N ARG A 140 11.30 -16.36 4.99
CA ARG A 140 9.92 -16.19 4.49
C ARG A 140 9.80 -15.68 3.07
N ARG A 141 10.90 -15.29 2.41
CA ARG A 141 10.93 -14.79 1.02
C ARG A 141 10.16 -15.70 0.05
N HIS A 142 10.28 -17.02 0.23
CA HIS A 142 9.62 -18.01 -0.63
C HIS A 142 8.08 -17.96 -0.59
N GLY A 143 7.48 -17.32 0.42
CA GLY A 143 6.03 -17.15 0.54
C GLY A 143 5.48 -15.96 -0.27
N PHE A 144 6.35 -15.17 -0.91
CA PHE A 144 5.98 -13.97 -1.65
C PHE A 144 6.22 -14.15 -3.15
N ALA A 145 5.48 -13.39 -3.95
CA ALA A 145 5.61 -13.41 -5.39
C ALA A 145 6.94 -12.78 -5.84
N ASP A 146 7.56 -13.34 -6.89
CA ASP A 146 8.90 -12.93 -7.35
C ASP A 146 9.01 -11.43 -7.62
N LEU A 147 8.01 -10.83 -8.27
CA LEU A 147 8.02 -9.38 -8.56
C LEU A 147 8.13 -8.52 -7.31
N PHE A 148 7.47 -8.89 -6.21
CA PHE A 148 7.56 -8.17 -4.96
C PHE A 148 8.89 -8.45 -4.26
N ALA A 149 9.30 -9.71 -4.26
CA ALA A 149 10.52 -10.13 -3.60
C ALA A 149 11.78 -9.51 -4.24
N ASP A 150 11.83 -9.47 -5.57
CA ASP A 150 12.91 -8.82 -6.33
C ASP A 150 12.94 -7.32 -6.07
N TYR A 151 11.77 -6.69 -5.94
CA TYR A 151 11.69 -5.27 -5.57
C TYR A 151 12.26 -5.03 -4.16
N VAL A 152 11.88 -5.84 -3.18
CA VAL A 152 12.38 -5.74 -1.79
C VAL A 152 13.89 -5.92 -1.75
N GLU A 153 14.41 -6.92 -2.45
CA GLU A 153 15.85 -7.18 -2.50
C GLU A 153 16.61 -6.03 -3.16
N ALA A 154 16.13 -5.52 -4.29
CA ALA A 154 16.80 -4.44 -5.01
C ALA A 154 16.72 -3.07 -4.29
N ASN A 155 15.60 -2.76 -3.61
CA ASN A 155 15.32 -1.40 -3.14
C ASN A 155 15.28 -1.24 -1.62
N VAL A 156 15.02 -2.31 -0.87
CA VAL A 156 14.86 -2.26 0.59
C VAL A 156 16.11 -2.83 1.27
N LEU A 157 16.50 -4.07 0.94
CA LEU A 157 17.64 -4.72 1.60
C LEU A 157 18.99 -4.09 1.21
N ASN A 158 19.10 -3.64 -0.03
CA ASN A 158 20.28 -2.93 -0.54
C ASN A 158 20.19 -1.41 -0.33
N GLY A 159 19.10 -0.92 0.28
CA GLY A 159 18.90 0.49 0.58
C GLY A 159 19.64 0.91 1.85
N VAL A 160 20.31 2.06 1.83
CA VAL A 160 20.86 2.68 3.04
C VAL A 160 19.70 3.28 3.84
N LEU A 161 19.51 2.82 5.07
CA LEU A 161 18.57 3.44 6.00
C LEU A 161 18.97 4.92 6.21
N PRO A 162 18.04 5.88 6.10
CA PRO A 162 18.33 7.24 6.56
C PRO A 162 18.70 7.22 8.05
N GLU A 163 19.72 7.99 8.44
CA GLU A 163 20.11 8.11 9.85
C GLU A 163 18.89 8.47 10.71
N GLY A 164 18.72 7.78 11.84
CA GLY A 164 17.65 8.05 12.81
C GLY A 164 16.31 7.33 12.59
N VAL A 165 16.12 6.57 11.49
CA VAL A 165 14.85 5.86 11.23
C VAL A 165 14.60 4.69 12.19
N PHE A 166 15.66 4.09 12.74
CA PHE A 166 15.57 3.01 13.73
C PHE A 166 16.49 3.18 14.95
N SER A 167 17.00 4.39 15.22
CA SER A 167 17.84 4.62 16.39
C SER A 167 16.99 4.62 17.67
N TRP A 168 16.64 3.44 18.17
CA TRP A 168 16.11 3.24 19.53
C TRP A 168 17.21 3.41 20.59
N ASP A 169 18.19 4.29 20.35
CA ASP A 169 19.20 4.65 21.36
C ASP A 169 18.59 5.62 22.39
N ARG A 170 17.62 5.12 23.14
CA ARG A 170 17.20 5.72 24.42
C ARG A 170 18.14 5.31 25.56
N ARG A 171 19.24 4.60 25.29
CA ARG A 171 20.21 4.20 26.32
C ARG A 171 21.24 5.30 26.62
N ASN A 172 21.40 6.30 25.75
CA ASN A 172 22.40 7.36 25.93
C ASN A 172 21.84 8.78 26.13
N GLY A 173 20.54 8.93 26.43
CA GLY A 173 19.92 10.26 26.52
C GLY A 173 18.93 10.40 27.67
N GLY A 174 19.41 10.55 28.91
CA GLY A 174 18.60 11.16 29.97
C GLY A 174 18.63 10.54 31.38
N ALA A 175 19.77 10.02 31.85
CA ALA A 175 19.90 9.61 33.26
C ALA A 175 21.07 10.29 34.02
N ASP A 176 21.73 11.30 33.44
CA ASP A 176 22.87 12.00 34.08
C ASP A 176 22.67 13.52 34.18
N LYS A 177 21.46 13.98 34.47
CA LYS A 177 21.22 15.38 34.88
C LYS A 177 20.19 15.46 36.02
N GLU A 178 20.42 14.69 37.09
CA GLU A 178 19.97 15.10 38.42
C GLU A 178 21.11 15.89 39.11
N ASP A 179 20.69 16.90 39.87
CA ASP A 179 21.45 17.70 40.83
C ASP A 179 22.46 18.74 40.31
N LYS A 180 21.91 19.91 39.94
CA LYS A 180 22.39 21.19 40.52
C LYS A 180 21.20 22.13 40.78
N GLU A 181 20.72 22.13 42.02
CA GLU A 181 19.99 23.26 42.59
C GLU A 181 20.85 24.54 42.46
N PRO A 182 20.27 25.70 42.14
CA PRO A 182 20.97 26.96 42.28
C PRO A 182 20.86 27.44 43.74
N ASN A 183 21.91 27.17 44.52
CA ASN A 183 22.19 27.96 45.72
C ASN A 183 23.04 29.17 45.31
N THR A 184 22.40 30.33 45.16
CA THR A 184 22.80 31.68 45.62
C THR A 184 21.95 32.74 44.93
#